data_AF-A0A7L2G3S6-F1
#
_entry.id   AF-A0A7L2G3S6-F1
#
_cell.length_a   1.000
_cell.length_b   1.000
_cell.length_c   1.000
_cell.angle_alpha   90.00
_cell.angle_beta   90.00
_cell.angle_gamma   90.00
#
_symmetry.space_group_name_H-M   'P 1'
#
loop_
_entity.id
_entity.type
_entity.pdbx_description
1 polymer ?
#
loop_
_entity_poly.entity_id
_entity_poly.type
_entity_poly.pdbx_seq_one_letter_code
_entity_poly.pdbx_strand_id
1 'polypeptide(L)'
;GPEPLQEWALAVSPRGRLRVRLPCQVSVRPLDPQRYPGADRVLVAVSGAGGSPPPRGRLRDRVRVEYDEALEQMAIVADGVDSKAAVDVRTPVKFDLDIKTSGTGCVKIQKIECDNCKIETEKGTSVLQSIKSHKIDIRTNGGKVIGLGTLYGNTDIRATEKGSVNIEKLQGTSINISTEDGLLKTKYLYAESSSLSSVAGDILLGSIHGNTTLQTKTGSITV
;
A
#
# COMPACT_ATOMS: atom_id res chain seq x y z
N GLY A 1 -15.48 -14.19 8.82
CA GLY A 1 -14.01 -14.22 8.65
C GLY A 1 -13.41 -15.01 9.78
N PRO A 2 -12.17 -15.51 9.66
CA PRO A 2 -11.48 -16.17 10.77
C PRO A 2 -11.37 -15.22 11.98
N GLU A 3 -11.53 -15.75 13.19
CA GLU A 3 -11.39 -14.94 14.41
C GLU A 3 -9.96 -14.39 14.55
N PRO A 4 -9.82 -13.14 14.99
CA PRO A 4 -8.51 -12.53 15.21
C PRO A 4 -7.81 -13.23 16.39
N LEU A 5 -6.54 -13.55 16.20
CA LEU A 5 -5.68 -14.09 17.27
C LEU A 5 -5.37 -13.04 18.33
N GLN A 6 -5.29 -11.77 17.91
CA GLN A 6 -5.01 -10.66 18.80
C GLN A 6 -5.54 -9.35 18.25
N GLU A 7 -6.06 -8.50 19.13
CA GLU A 7 -6.54 -7.17 18.80
C GLU A 7 -5.95 -6.11 19.74
N TRP A 8 -5.78 -4.90 19.21
CA TRP A 8 -5.41 -3.71 19.95
C TRP A 8 -6.31 -2.56 19.53
N ALA A 9 -6.65 -1.71 20.50
CA ALA A 9 -7.29 -0.43 20.27
C ALA A 9 -6.47 0.64 20.98
N LEU A 10 -5.84 1.53 20.21
CA LEU A 10 -4.99 2.60 20.74
C LEU A 10 -5.68 3.94 20.50
N ALA A 11 -5.62 4.82 21.51
CA ALA A 11 -5.96 6.22 21.34
C ALA A 11 -4.81 6.92 20.60
N VAL A 12 -5.14 7.72 19.59
CA VAL A 12 -4.18 8.43 18.76
C VAL A 12 -4.71 9.83 18.45
N SER A 13 -3.81 10.72 18.01
CA SER A 13 -4.22 11.98 17.40
C SER A 13 -5.01 11.74 16.11
N PRO A 14 -5.99 12.60 15.74
CA PRO A 14 -6.76 12.45 14.50
C PRO A 14 -5.96 12.56 13.20
N ARG A 15 -4.75 13.13 13.31
CA ARG A 15 -3.73 13.19 12.26
C ARG A 15 -2.47 12.55 12.81
N GLY A 16 -1.67 12.01 11.91
CA GLY A 16 -0.46 11.30 12.27
C GLY A 16 -0.03 10.37 11.15
N ARG A 17 0.88 9.45 11.48
CA ARG A 17 1.47 8.52 10.52
C ARG A 17 1.36 7.08 11.02
N LEU A 18 0.86 6.20 10.17
CA LEU A 18 0.95 4.76 10.35
C LEU A 18 2.24 4.24 9.72
N ARG A 19 3.15 3.73 10.54
CA ARG A 19 4.38 3.05 10.12
C ARG A 19 4.25 1.55 10.35
N VAL A 20 4.29 0.76 9.29
CA VAL A 20 4.18 -0.71 9.36
C VAL A 20 5.43 -1.37 8.80
N ARG A 21 6.01 -2.31 9.54
CA ARG A 21 7.17 -3.13 9.15
C ARG A 21 6.87 -4.59 9.47
N LEU A 22 6.37 -5.36 8.49
CA LEU A 22 5.87 -6.71 8.71
C LEU A 22 6.27 -7.68 7.59
N PRO A 23 6.63 -8.94 7.88
CA PRO A 23 6.95 -9.95 6.86
C PRO A 23 5.72 -10.65 6.27
N CYS A 24 4.51 -10.17 6.56
CA CYS A 24 3.25 -10.84 6.27
C CYS A 24 2.22 -9.92 5.61
N GLN A 25 0.99 -10.39 5.42
CA GLN A 25 -0.05 -9.61 4.75
C GLN A 25 -0.54 -8.45 5.64
N VAL A 26 -0.67 -7.27 5.05
CA VAL A 26 -1.17 -6.06 5.71
C VAL A 26 -2.36 -5.51 4.94
N SER A 27 -3.45 -5.24 5.66
CA SER A 27 -4.66 -4.57 5.16
C SER A 27 -4.86 -3.28 5.95
N VAL A 28 -5.04 -2.15 5.26
CA VAL A 28 -5.29 -0.85 5.86
C VAL A 28 -6.54 -0.23 5.25
N ARG A 29 -7.43 0.24 6.11
CA ARG A 29 -8.67 0.92 5.72
C ARG A 29 -9.05 1.98 6.75
N PRO A 30 -9.82 3.00 6.37
CA PRO A 30 -10.29 3.97 7.34
C PRO A 30 -11.27 3.34 8.34
N LEU A 31 -11.32 3.91 9.53
CA LEU A 31 -12.43 3.73 10.46
C LEU A 31 -13.72 4.27 9.85
N ASP A 32 -14.85 3.68 10.26
CA ASP A 32 -16.17 4.17 9.91
C ASP A 32 -16.42 5.51 10.64
N PRO A 33 -16.53 6.65 9.93
CA PRO A 33 -16.70 7.95 10.57
C PRO A 33 -18.00 8.06 11.36
N GLN A 34 -19.03 7.28 11.03
CA GLN A 34 -20.29 7.27 11.79
C GLN A 34 -20.13 6.61 13.16
N ARG A 35 -19.25 5.61 13.27
CA ARG A 35 -18.99 4.89 14.52
C ARG A 35 -17.88 5.55 15.34
N TYR A 36 -16.94 6.22 14.67
CA TYR A 36 -15.77 6.84 15.28
C TYR A 36 -15.62 8.31 14.81
N PRO A 37 -16.54 9.20 15.21
CA PRO A 37 -16.55 10.59 14.74
C PRO A 37 -15.33 11.39 15.21
N GLY A 38 -14.74 11.01 16.35
CA GLY A 38 -13.54 11.66 16.89
C GLY A 38 -12.27 11.38 16.10
N ALA A 39 -12.26 10.35 15.25
CA ALA A 39 -11.08 9.91 14.49
C ALA A 39 -9.83 9.72 15.38
N ASP A 40 -10.02 9.37 16.66
CA ASP A 40 -9.03 9.40 17.74
C ASP A 40 -8.48 8.01 18.09
N ARG A 41 -8.65 7.04 17.17
CA ARG A 41 -8.35 5.63 17.44
C ARG A 41 -7.71 4.95 16.25
N VAL A 42 -6.85 3.98 16.55
CA VAL A 42 -6.39 2.96 15.61
C VAL A 42 -6.77 1.60 16.16
N LEU A 43 -7.35 0.75 15.31
CA LEU A 43 -7.64 -0.64 15.63
C LEU A 43 -6.69 -1.52 14.84
N VAL A 44 -6.01 -2.44 15.53
CA VAL A 44 -5.11 -3.42 14.91
C VAL A 44 -5.62 -4.80 15.24
N ALA A 45 -5.81 -5.66 14.24
CA ALA A 45 -6.21 -7.05 14.41
C ALA A 45 -5.23 -7.96 13.66
N VAL A 46 -4.66 -8.93 14.36
CA VAL A 46 -3.78 -9.95 13.79
C VAL A 46 -4.54 -11.27 13.73
N SER A 47 -4.53 -11.90 12.57
CA SER A 47 -5.12 -13.21 12.32
C SER A 47 -4.04 -14.16 11.80
N GLY A 48 -4.11 -15.43 12.20
CA GLY A 48 -3.25 -16.49 11.67
C GLY A 48 -3.98 -17.31 10.61
N ALA A 49 -3.24 -17.94 9.71
CA ALA A 49 -3.82 -18.95 8.83
C ALA A 49 -4.29 -20.14 9.68
N GLY A 50 -5.58 -20.49 9.56
CA GLY A 50 -6.23 -21.53 10.35
C GLY A 50 -5.42 -22.83 10.38
N GLY A 51 -4.93 -23.18 11.56
CA GLY A 51 -4.12 -24.36 11.80
C GLY A 51 -3.54 -24.31 13.20
N SER A 52 -4.33 -24.82 14.16
CA SER A 52 -4.05 -24.92 15.60
C SER A 52 -3.75 -23.58 16.32
N PRO A 53 -4.31 -23.35 17.52
CA PRO A 53 -3.87 -22.23 18.34
C PRO A 53 -2.36 -22.38 18.59
N PRO A 54 -1.52 -21.38 18.28
CA PRO A 54 -0.16 -21.39 18.80
C PRO A 54 -0.24 -21.47 20.33
N PRO A 55 0.69 -22.15 21.01
CA PRO A 55 0.69 -22.20 22.47
C PRO A 55 0.56 -20.77 23.01
N ARG A 56 -0.49 -20.55 23.81
CA ARG A 56 -0.84 -19.26 24.39
C ARG A 56 0.42 -18.62 24.97
N GLY A 57 0.90 -17.53 24.35
CA GLY A 57 2.06 -16.78 24.85
C GLY A 57 3.02 -16.22 23.81
N ARG A 58 3.15 -16.78 22.59
CA ARG A 58 4.25 -16.38 21.67
C ARG A 58 3.95 -15.32 20.60
N LEU A 59 2.69 -14.93 20.36
CA LEU A 59 2.38 -13.90 19.35
C LEU A 59 2.55 -12.46 19.88
N ARG A 60 2.27 -12.25 21.18
CA ARG A 60 2.42 -10.96 21.87
C ARG A 60 3.85 -10.42 21.83
N ASP A 61 4.85 -11.31 21.84
CA ASP A 61 6.27 -10.93 21.79
C ASP A 61 6.78 -10.66 20.37
N ARG A 62 6.02 -11.05 19.35
CA ARG A 62 6.46 -10.95 17.95
C ARG A 62 5.95 -9.71 17.25
N VAL A 63 4.74 -9.24 17.56
CA VAL A 63 4.14 -8.02 16.98
C VAL A 63 4.10 -6.92 18.03
N ARG A 64 4.91 -5.89 17.85
CA ARG A 64 4.92 -4.67 18.66
C ARG A 64 4.03 -3.63 18.02
N VAL A 65 3.14 -3.07 18.83
CA VAL A 65 2.12 -2.11 18.43
C VAL A 65 2.21 -0.95 19.41
N GLU A 66 2.77 0.17 18.96
CA GLU A 66 3.13 1.31 19.81
C GLU A 66 2.68 2.61 19.16
N TYR A 67 2.25 3.57 19.98
CA TYR A 67 1.93 4.93 19.54
C TYR A 67 2.86 5.90 20.26
N ASP A 68 3.56 6.73 19.48
CA ASP A 68 4.39 7.82 19.97
C ASP A 68 3.62 9.14 19.77
N GLU A 69 3.21 9.76 20.87
CA GLU A 69 2.43 11.00 20.85
C GLU A 69 3.26 12.21 20.40
N ALA A 70 4.56 12.24 20.70
CA ALA A 70 5.43 13.35 20.32
C ALA A 70 5.72 13.35 18.80
N LEU A 71 5.77 12.16 18.19
CA LEU A 71 5.94 11.99 16.75
C LEU A 71 4.62 11.84 15.99
N GLU A 72 3.48 11.81 16.67
CA GLU A 72 2.16 11.45 16.14
C GLU A 72 2.21 10.18 15.27
N GLN A 73 3.00 9.19 15.71
CA GLN A 73 3.36 8.03 14.91
C GLN A 73 2.88 6.73 15.55
N MET A 74 2.07 5.99 14.80
CA MET A 74 1.64 4.64 15.12
C MET A 74 2.58 3.62 14.46
N ALA A 75 3.35 2.87 15.24
CA ALA A 75 4.28 1.86 14.77
C ALA A 75 3.73 0.45 14.97
N ILE A 76 3.74 -0.36 13.90
CA ILE A 76 3.45 -1.80 13.94
C ILE A 76 4.67 -2.52 13.36
N VAL A 77 5.42 -3.19 14.22
CA VAL A 77 6.67 -3.85 13.85
C VAL A 77 6.62 -5.29 14.30
N ALA A 78 7.01 -6.21 13.43
CA ALA A 78 7.15 -7.59 13.83
C ALA A 78 8.35 -8.27 13.17
N ASP A 79 9.01 -9.13 13.94
CA ASP A 79 10.09 -9.98 13.48
C ASP A 79 9.72 -11.46 13.69
N GLY A 80 10.05 -12.30 12.71
CA GLY A 80 9.77 -13.74 12.75
C GLY A 80 8.29 -14.14 12.85
N VAL A 81 7.35 -13.31 12.35
CA VAL A 81 5.94 -13.69 12.19
C VAL A 81 5.79 -14.62 10.99
N ASP A 82 4.91 -15.62 11.10
CA ASP A 82 4.58 -16.52 9.98
C ASP A 82 4.12 -15.68 8.77
N SER A 83 4.67 -15.96 7.58
CA SER A 83 4.31 -15.28 6.34
C SER A 83 2.83 -15.45 5.98
N LYS A 84 2.15 -16.43 6.58
CA LYS A 84 0.70 -16.68 6.44
C LYS A 84 -0.17 -15.85 7.38
N ALA A 85 0.40 -15.08 8.32
CA ALA A 85 -0.37 -14.18 9.16
C ALA A 85 -0.90 -12.98 8.35
N ALA A 86 -2.00 -12.40 8.82
CA ALA A 86 -2.57 -11.20 8.24
C ALA A 86 -2.88 -10.17 9.34
N VAL A 87 -2.50 -8.93 9.09
CA VAL A 87 -2.73 -7.78 9.97
C VAL A 87 -3.72 -6.84 9.30
N ASP A 88 -4.90 -6.66 9.90
CA ASP A 88 -5.89 -5.64 9.51
C ASP A 88 -5.72 -4.44 10.43
N VAL A 89 -5.53 -3.27 9.83
CA VAL A 89 -5.37 -1.99 10.53
C VAL A 89 -6.51 -1.08 10.10
N ARG A 90 -7.23 -0.54 11.06
CA ARG A 90 -8.21 0.52 10.85
C ARG A 90 -7.67 1.81 11.43
N THR A 91 -7.45 2.80 10.58
CA THR A 91 -6.88 4.08 10.97
C THR A 91 -7.87 5.23 10.79
N PRO A 92 -7.63 6.39 11.39
CA PRO A 92 -8.26 7.62 10.95
C PRO A 92 -8.02 7.85 9.46
N VAL A 93 -9.00 8.47 8.78
CA VAL A 93 -8.96 8.67 7.32
C VAL A 93 -7.72 9.45 6.87
N LYS A 94 -7.28 10.41 7.71
CA LYS A 94 -6.22 11.39 7.44
C LYS A 94 -4.81 10.95 7.83
N PHE A 95 -4.60 9.67 8.12
CA PHE A 95 -3.27 9.17 8.48
C PHE A 95 -2.38 9.02 7.25
N ASP A 96 -1.18 9.58 7.33
CA ASP A 96 -0.11 9.25 6.40
C ASP A 96 0.29 7.78 6.55
N LEU A 97 0.68 7.16 5.44
CA LEU A 97 1.03 5.75 5.40
C LEU A 97 2.50 5.58 5.04
N ASP A 98 3.21 4.80 5.85
CA ASP A 98 4.55 4.30 5.57
C ASP A 98 4.56 2.80 5.84
N ILE A 99 4.23 2.01 4.83
CA ILE A 99 4.04 0.57 4.93
C ILE A 99 5.15 -0.14 4.19
N LYS A 100 5.82 -1.08 4.86
CA LYS A 100 6.82 -1.94 4.25
C LYS A 100 6.57 -3.39 4.61
N THR A 101 6.54 -4.24 3.60
CA THR A 101 6.51 -5.70 3.76
C THR A 101 7.70 -6.37 3.10
N SER A 102 8.17 -7.46 3.71
CA SER A 102 9.26 -8.30 3.19
C SER A 102 8.76 -9.67 2.75
N GLY A 103 9.59 -10.40 2.00
CA GLY A 103 9.27 -11.70 1.44
C GLY A 103 8.09 -11.63 0.48
N THR A 104 7.03 -12.38 0.81
CA THR A 104 5.79 -12.47 0.02
C THR A 104 4.63 -11.69 0.64
N GLY A 105 4.87 -10.86 1.65
CA GLY A 105 3.83 -10.10 2.34
C GLY A 105 3.12 -9.12 1.40
N CYS A 106 1.81 -9.29 1.24
CA CYS A 106 0.98 -8.43 0.41
C CYS A 106 0.49 -7.21 1.19
N VAL A 107 0.34 -6.07 0.52
CA VAL A 107 -0.25 -4.85 1.08
C VAL A 107 -1.58 -4.58 0.41
N LYS A 108 -2.62 -4.27 1.19
CA LYS A 108 -3.92 -3.85 0.68
C LYS A 108 -4.33 -2.56 1.37
N ILE A 109 -4.60 -1.51 0.61
CA ILE A 109 -5.04 -0.21 1.15
C ILE A 109 -6.31 0.20 0.44
N GLN A 110 -7.31 0.67 1.20
CA GLN A 110 -8.61 1.03 0.63
C GLN A 110 -9.12 2.34 1.21
N LYS A 111 -9.60 3.24 0.33
CA LYS A 111 -10.39 4.44 0.68
C LYS A 111 -9.73 5.38 1.70
N ILE A 112 -8.40 5.48 1.69
CA ILE A 112 -7.64 6.41 2.53
C ILE A 112 -7.49 7.77 1.83
N GLU A 113 -7.47 8.84 2.62
CA GLU A 113 -7.18 10.20 2.17
C GLU A 113 -6.06 10.83 3.02
N CYS A 114 -4.84 10.91 2.52
CA CYS A 114 -3.66 11.33 3.30
C CYS A 114 -2.73 12.26 2.51
N ASP A 115 -1.74 12.88 3.14
CA ASP A 115 -0.78 13.71 2.40
C ASP A 115 0.31 12.85 1.77
N ASN A 116 0.77 11.81 2.47
CA ASN A 116 1.78 10.88 2.00
C ASN A 116 1.32 9.43 2.12
N CYS A 117 1.34 8.71 1.01
CA CYS A 117 1.12 7.26 0.94
C CYS A 117 2.39 6.59 0.39
N LYS A 118 3.18 5.97 1.27
CA LYS A 118 4.39 5.24 0.93
C LYS A 118 4.22 3.74 1.15
N ILE A 119 4.50 2.95 0.12
CA ILE A 119 4.41 1.49 0.17
C ILE A 119 5.69 0.88 -0.41
N GLU A 120 6.34 -0.01 0.34
CA GLU A 120 7.47 -0.81 -0.11
C GLU A 120 7.15 -2.30 0.04
N THR A 121 7.21 -3.06 -1.04
CA THR A 121 7.05 -4.52 -1.01
C THR A 121 8.21 -5.21 -1.69
N GLU A 122 8.54 -6.43 -1.29
CA GLU A 122 9.42 -7.31 -2.07
C GLU A 122 8.59 -8.03 -3.15
N LYS A 123 8.37 -9.35 -3.00
CA LYS A 123 7.66 -10.18 -3.97
C LYS A 123 6.15 -10.16 -3.80
N GLY A 124 5.66 -9.47 -2.78
CA GLY A 124 4.24 -9.33 -2.47
C GLY A 124 3.47 -8.50 -3.49
N THR A 125 2.14 -8.59 -3.44
CA THR A 125 1.27 -7.73 -4.24
C THR A 125 0.80 -6.54 -3.40
N SER A 126 0.95 -5.33 -3.94
CA SER A 126 0.39 -4.08 -3.43
C SER A 126 -0.93 -3.77 -4.14
N VAL A 127 -2.05 -3.84 -3.43
CA VAL A 127 -3.39 -3.50 -3.93
C VAL A 127 -3.85 -2.19 -3.31
N LEU A 128 -4.03 -1.15 -4.12
CA LEU A 128 -4.52 0.15 -3.70
C LEU A 128 -5.89 0.39 -4.30
N GLN A 129 -6.89 0.73 -3.49
CA GLN A 129 -8.24 0.98 -3.96
C GLN A 129 -8.74 2.36 -3.57
N SER A 130 -9.05 3.19 -4.57
CA SER A 130 -9.64 4.53 -4.38
C SER A 130 -8.87 5.39 -3.36
N ILE A 131 -7.57 5.56 -3.59
CA ILE A 131 -6.69 6.33 -2.71
C ILE A 131 -6.68 7.79 -3.18
N LYS A 132 -6.80 8.71 -2.22
CA LYS A 132 -6.57 10.13 -2.45
C LYS A 132 -5.36 10.55 -1.64
N SER A 133 -4.34 11.08 -2.30
CA SER A 133 -3.19 11.61 -1.60
C SER A 133 -2.56 12.78 -2.30
N HIS A 134 -1.79 13.60 -1.59
CA HIS A 134 -0.93 14.56 -2.26
C HIS A 134 0.22 13.83 -2.96
N LYS A 135 0.84 12.85 -2.28
CA LYS A 135 1.94 12.03 -2.81
C LYS A 135 1.72 10.54 -2.59
N ILE A 136 1.86 9.76 -3.66
CA ILE A 136 1.82 8.29 -3.66
C ILE A 136 3.21 7.79 -4.13
N ASP A 137 3.95 7.09 -3.29
CA ASP A 137 5.26 6.47 -3.60
C ASP A 137 5.15 4.96 -3.37
N ILE A 138 5.25 4.17 -4.44
CA ILE A 138 5.14 2.71 -4.38
C ILE A 138 6.41 2.10 -4.96
N ARG A 139 7.07 1.25 -4.18
CA ARG A 139 8.27 0.53 -4.62
C ARG A 139 8.04 -0.96 -4.44
N THR A 140 8.36 -1.73 -5.46
CA THR A 140 8.27 -3.18 -5.40
C THR A 140 9.51 -3.85 -6.00
N ASN A 141 10.01 -4.90 -5.34
CA ASN A 141 11.12 -5.71 -5.84
C ASN A 141 10.63 -7.09 -6.28
N GLY A 142 10.20 -7.19 -7.55
CA GLY A 142 9.63 -8.42 -8.13
C GLY A 142 8.14 -8.64 -7.86
N GLY A 143 7.49 -7.80 -7.05
CA GLY A 143 6.07 -7.87 -6.75
C GLY A 143 5.17 -7.15 -7.76
N LYS A 144 3.85 -7.17 -7.50
CA LYS A 144 2.84 -6.53 -8.36
C LYS A 144 2.25 -5.30 -7.72
N VAL A 145 1.98 -4.26 -8.49
CA VAL A 145 1.21 -3.08 -8.06
C VAL A 145 -0.12 -3.08 -8.80
N ILE A 146 -1.22 -3.11 -8.06
CA ILE A 146 -2.59 -3.16 -8.59
C ILE A 146 -3.36 -1.96 -8.05
N GLY A 147 -3.76 -1.04 -8.93
CA GLY A 147 -4.62 0.09 -8.59
C GLY A 147 -6.06 -0.17 -9.05
N LEU A 148 -7.01 -0.20 -8.11
CA LEU A 148 -8.44 -0.38 -8.34
C LEU A 148 -9.18 0.95 -8.13
N GLY A 149 -10.05 1.32 -9.07
CA GLY A 149 -10.67 2.65 -9.07
C GLY A 149 -9.65 3.76 -9.38
N THR A 150 -9.73 4.88 -8.67
CA THR A 150 -8.89 6.06 -8.91
C THR A 150 -7.79 6.17 -7.86
N LEU A 151 -6.53 6.26 -8.30
CA LEU A 151 -5.43 6.76 -7.49
C LEU A 151 -5.26 8.25 -7.82
N TYR A 152 -5.67 9.11 -6.87
CA TYR A 152 -5.62 10.54 -7.00
C TYR A 152 -4.40 11.09 -6.24
N GLY A 153 -3.48 11.77 -6.91
CA GLY A 153 -2.27 12.33 -6.31
C GLY A 153 -1.06 12.30 -7.22
N ASN A 154 0.00 13.03 -6.83
CA ASN A 154 1.29 12.92 -7.50
C ASN A 154 1.86 11.53 -7.23
N THR A 155 2.08 10.76 -8.28
CA THR A 155 2.33 9.31 -8.16
C THR A 155 3.70 8.98 -8.69
N ASP A 156 4.50 8.27 -7.90
CA ASP A 156 5.77 7.67 -8.26
C ASP A 156 5.70 6.16 -7.98
N ILE A 157 5.89 5.35 -9.02
CA ILE A 157 5.85 3.89 -8.90
C ILE A 157 7.11 3.31 -9.53
N ARG A 158 7.83 2.51 -8.76
CA ARG A 158 9.01 1.78 -9.23
C ARG A 158 8.86 0.29 -8.98
N ALA A 159 8.87 -0.50 -10.06
CA ALA A 159 8.88 -1.95 -10.01
C ALA A 159 10.20 -2.48 -10.59
N THR A 160 11.02 -3.10 -9.75
CA THR A 160 12.29 -3.73 -10.17
C THR A 160 12.12 -5.23 -10.35
N GLU A 161 13.15 -5.88 -10.89
CA GLU A 161 13.09 -7.29 -11.30
C GLU A 161 11.86 -7.53 -12.22
N LYS A 162 11.14 -8.64 -12.00
CA LYS A 162 9.95 -9.02 -12.77
C LYS A 162 8.66 -8.35 -12.27
N GLY A 163 8.78 -7.21 -11.60
CA GLY A 163 7.64 -6.50 -11.02
C GLY A 163 6.76 -5.87 -12.09
N SER A 164 5.44 -5.83 -11.86
CA SER A 164 4.47 -5.29 -12.83
C SER A 164 3.53 -4.28 -12.19
N VAL A 165 3.00 -3.38 -13.02
CA VAL A 165 2.10 -2.30 -12.60
C VAL A 165 0.83 -2.37 -13.44
N ASN A 166 -0.33 -2.46 -12.78
CA ASN A 166 -1.64 -2.47 -13.44
C ASN A 166 -2.62 -1.57 -12.67
N ILE A 167 -2.94 -0.41 -13.23
CA ILE A 167 -3.73 0.61 -12.54
C ILE A 167 -4.92 1.05 -13.39
N GLU A 168 -6.12 0.99 -12.84
CA GLU A 168 -7.31 1.39 -13.60
C GLU A 168 -7.32 2.87 -13.96
N LYS A 169 -7.23 3.77 -12.97
CA LYS A 169 -7.24 5.21 -13.22
C LYS A 169 -6.23 5.93 -12.33
N LEU A 170 -5.39 6.75 -12.96
CA LEU A 170 -4.47 7.67 -12.33
C LEU A 170 -4.92 9.11 -12.59
N GLN A 171 -4.91 9.94 -11.56
CA GLN A 171 -5.25 11.36 -11.68
C GLN A 171 -4.34 12.20 -10.78
N GLY A 172 -3.64 13.19 -11.33
CA GLY A 172 -2.73 14.02 -10.52
C GLY A 172 -2.03 15.09 -11.36
N THR A 173 -1.11 15.84 -10.76
CA THR A 173 -0.30 16.81 -11.52
C THR A 173 0.86 16.10 -12.21
N SER A 174 1.60 15.29 -11.46
CA SER A 174 2.78 14.55 -11.96
C SER A 174 2.66 13.05 -11.67
N ILE A 175 2.84 12.22 -12.71
CA ILE A 175 2.78 10.76 -12.62
C ILE A 175 4.01 10.13 -13.26
N ASN A 176 4.82 9.44 -12.48
CA ASN A 176 6.02 8.74 -12.91
C ASN A 176 5.91 7.26 -12.60
N ILE A 177 6.11 6.40 -13.59
CA ILE A 177 6.07 4.95 -13.42
C ILE A 177 7.26 4.33 -14.16
N SER A 178 8.01 3.46 -13.48
CA SER A 178 9.14 2.74 -14.07
C SER A 178 9.07 1.25 -13.73
N THR A 179 9.30 0.41 -14.73
CA THR A 179 9.44 -1.05 -14.57
C THR A 179 10.79 -1.53 -15.14
N GLU A 180 11.37 -2.60 -14.57
CA GLU A 180 12.58 -3.23 -15.11
C GLU A 180 12.25 -4.36 -16.10
N ASP A 181 11.60 -5.44 -15.66
CA ASP A 181 11.23 -6.59 -16.49
C ASP A 181 9.74 -6.95 -16.32
N GLY A 182 8.84 -6.00 -16.61
CA GLY A 182 7.43 -6.24 -16.38
C GLY A 182 6.47 -5.28 -17.05
N LEU A 183 5.25 -5.78 -17.24
CA LEU A 183 4.12 -5.07 -17.85
C LEU A 183 3.77 -3.83 -17.04
N LEU A 184 3.66 -2.70 -17.74
CA LEU A 184 3.06 -1.47 -17.24
C LEU A 184 1.73 -1.27 -17.96
N LYS A 185 0.62 -1.29 -17.21
CA LYS A 185 -0.72 -1.10 -17.75
C LYS A 185 -1.49 -0.03 -17.00
N THR A 186 -2.11 0.90 -17.72
CA THR A 186 -3.17 1.75 -17.16
C THR A 186 -4.31 2.02 -18.12
N LYS A 187 -5.56 2.03 -17.65
CA LYS A 187 -6.73 2.29 -18.51
C LYS A 187 -6.97 3.77 -18.72
N TYR A 188 -6.73 4.59 -17.70
CA TYR A 188 -6.99 6.01 -17.72
C TYR A 188 -5.88 6.78 -17.00
N LEU A 189 -5.21 7.69 -17.72
CA LEU A 189 -4.13 8.52 -17.22
C LEU A 189 -4.50 9.99 -17.40
N TYR A 190 -4.87 10.68 -16.32
CA TYR A 190 -5.21 12.10 -16.32
C TYR A 190 -4.17 12.88 -15.52
N ALA A 191 -3.11 13.32 -16.19
CA ALA A 191 -2.03 14.08 -15.58
C ALA A 191 -1.86 15.44 -16.25
N GLU A 192 -1.16 16.39 -15.62
CA GLU A 192 -0.58 17.51 -16.38
C GLU A 192 0.71 17.03 -17.09
N SER A 193 1.54 16.29 -16.36
CA SER A 193 2.76 15.67 -16.85
C SER A 193 2.86 14.22 -16.40
N SER A 194 3.34 13.35 -17.29
CA SER A 194 3.64 11.98 -16.93
C SER A 194 4.83 11.38 -17.68
N SER A 195 5.53 10.47 -17.02
CA SER A 195 6.65 9.71 -17.58
C SER A 195 6.50 8.24 -17.22
N LEU A 196 6.26 7.41 -18.24
CA LEU A 196 6.11 5.96 -18.08
C LEU A 196 7.25 5.26 -18.83
N SER A 197 8.01 4.44 -18.12
CA SER A 197 9.20 3.79 -18.68
C SER A 197 9.28 2.31 -18.31
N SER A 198 9.86 1.51 -19.20
CA SER A 198 10.22 0.11 -18.96
C SER A 198 11.61 -0.19 -19.53
N VAL A 199 12.42 -1.01 -18.86
CA VAL A 199 13.65 -1.54 -19.48
C VAL A 199 13.28 -2.68 -20.43
N ALA A 200 12.58 -3.69 -19.93
CA ALA A 200 12.03 -4.81 -20.67
C ALA A 200 10.57 -5.00 -20.27
N GLY A 201 9.64 -4.88 -21.21
CA GLY A 201 8.22 -5.05 -20.97
C GLY A 201 7.35 -4.09 -21.76
N ASP A 202 6.11 -4.50 -21.93
CA ASP A 202 5.11 -3.73 -22.65
C ASP A 202 4.57 -2.58 -21.80
N ILE A 203 4.24 -1.48 -22.47
CA ILE A 203 3.50 -0.35 -21.90
C ILE A 203 2.15 -0.30 -22.62
N LEU A 204 1.07 -0.55 -21.87
CA LEU A 204 -0.30 -0.59 -22.38
C LEU A 204 -1.13 0.53 -21.74
N LEU A 205 -1.50 1.52 -22.54
CA LEU A 205 -2.30 2.66 -22.10
C LEU A 205 -3.68 2.61 -22.75
N GLY A 206 -4.65 3.22 -22.08
CA GLY A 206 -5.96 3.53 -22.65
C GLY A 206 -6.06 5.04 -22.89
N SER A 207 -7.03 5.70 -22.25
CA SER A 207 -7.18 7.14 -22.40
C SER A 207 -6.08 7.90 -21.66
N ILE A 208 -5.42 8.83 -22.36
CA ILE A 208 -4.36 9.67 -21.82
C ILE A 208 -4.75 11.14 -21.97
N HIS A 209 -4.49 11.95 -20.94
CA HIS A 209 -4.59 13.39 -20.96
C HIS A 209 -3.34 14.00 -20.31
N GLY A 210 -2.88 15.13 -20.85
CA GLY A 210 -1.65 15.80 -20.44
C GLY A 210 -0.45 15.50 -21.31
N ASN A 211 0.71 16.03 -20.92
CA ASN A 211 1.98 15.75 -21.56
C ASN A 211 2.54 14.43 -21.04
N THR A 212 2.76 13.45 -21.93
CA THR A 212 3.12 12.09 -21.54
C THR A 212 4.34 11.62 -22.34
N THR A 213 5.40 11.24 -21.62
CA THR A 213 6.61 10.62 -22.19
C THR A 213 6.56 9.11 -21.96
N LEU A 214 6.74 8.34 -23.03
CA LEU A 214 6.73 6.87 -22.99
C LEU A 214 8.07 6.33 -23.50
N GLN A 215 8.66 5.38 -22.78
CA GLN A 215 9.91 4.76 -23.20
C GLN A 215 9.95 3.27 -22.83
N THR A 216 10.27 2.41 -23.79
CA THR A 216 10.68 1.02 -23.51
C THR A 216 11.95 0.70 -24.28
N LYS A 217 12.91 -0.04 -23.69
CA LYS A 217 14.10 -0.49 -24.45
C LYS A 217 13.79 -1.78 -25.20
N THR A 218 13.11 -2.72 -24.55
CA THR A 218 12.72 -4.01 -25.11
C THR A 218 11.25 -4.29 -24.79
N GLY A 219 10.36 -4.09 -25.76
CA GLY A 219 8.92 -4.27 -25.57
C GLY A 219 8.14 -3.43 -26.55
N SER A 220 6.81 -3.48 -26.45
CA SER A 220 5.91 -2.68 -27.26
C SER A 220 5.25 -1.57 -26.44
N ILE A 221 4.91 -0.48 -27.11
CA ILE A 221 4.08 0.59 -26.54
C ILE A 221 2.77 0.59 -27.32
N THR A 222 1.65 0.41 -26.61
CA THR A 222 0.29 0.49 -27.16
C THR A 222 -0.48 1.58 -26.43
N VAL A 223 -1.10 2.48 -27.17
CA VAL A 223 -1.89 3.62 -26.69
C VAL A 223 -3.28 3.56 -27.29
#